data_AF-U9TG11-F1
#
_entry.id   AF-U9TG11-F1
#
_cell.length_a   1.000
_cell.length_b   1.000
_cell.length_c   1.000
_cell.angle_alpha   90.00
_cell.angle_beta   90.00
_cell.angle_gamma   90.00
#
_symmetry.space_group_name_H-M   'P 1'
#
loop_
_entity.id
_entity.type
_entity.pdbx_description
1 polymer ?
#
loop_
_entity_poly.entity_id
_entity_poly.type
_entity_poly.pdbx_seq_one_letter_code
_entity_poly.pdbx_strand_id
1 'polypeptide(L)'
;MIALLSFIFLLIVFIYIKSPRLSENEPPLVPYTIPVIGHTFSYFFNTENFIKKCLKEYGEPFNIIIFGRVTTVVAQKYIPEVTKAHENFDSFEVLKEVINLK
;
A
#
# COMPACT_ATOMS: atom_id res chain seq x y z
N MET A 1 2.11 34.31 -12.37
CA MET A 1 2.38 34.11 -10.92
C MET A 1 1.13 33.60 -10.17
N ILE A 2 0.00 34.31 -10.21
CA ILE A 2 -1.25 33.89 -9.52
C ILE A 2 -1.76 32.52 -9.99
N ALA A 3 -1.76 32.25 -11.30
CA ALA A 3 -2.17 30.95 -11.85
C ALA A 3 -1.27 29.79 -11.39
N LEU A 4 0.04 30.01 -11.28
CA LEU A 4 1.00 29.01 -10.81
C LEU A 4 0.76 28.69 -9.32
N LEU A 5 0.55 29.72 -8.49
CA LEU A 5 0.24 29.56 -7.08
C LEU A 5 -1.09 28.82 -6.87
N SER A 6 -2.11 29.15 -7.67
CA SER A 6 -3.41 28.45 -7.65
C SER A 6 -3.28 26.98 -8.04
N PHE A 7 -2.49 26.67 -9.08
CA PHE A 7 -2.23 25.29 -9.49
C PHE A 7 -1.51 24.48 -8.39
N ILE A 8 -0.47 25.06 -7.78
CA ILE A 8 0.25 24.41 -6.67
C ILE A 8 -0.69 24.17 -5.48
N PHE A 9 -1.52 25.15 -5.13
CA PHE A 9 -2.49 25.01 -4.05
C PHE A 9 -3.48 23.86 -4.31
N LEU A 10 -4.05 23.79 -5.52
CA LEU A 10 -4.95 22.70 -5.91
C LEU A 10 -4.26 21.34 -5.86
N LEU A 11 -2.98 21.27 -6.25
CA LEU A 11 -2.20 20.04 -6.21
C LEU A 11 -1.95 19.58 -4.76
N ILE A 12 -1.64 20.49 -3.84
CA ILE A 12 -1.48 20.19 -2.41
C ILE A 12 -2.81 19.67 -1.81
N VAL A 13 -3.92 20.36 -2.10
CA VAL A 13 -5.25 19.94 -1.64
C VAL A 13 -5.61 18.56 -2.21
N PHE A 14 -5.33 18.32 -3.48
CA PHE A 14 -5.57 17.03 -4.12
C PHE A 14 -4.75 15.90 -3.46
N ILE A 15 -3.47 16.15 -3.21
CA ILE A 15 -2.58 15.22 -2.48
C ILE A 15 -3.14 14.93 -1.09
N TYR A 16 -3.54 15.95 -0.34
CA TYR A 16 -4.07 15.80 1.02
C TYR A 16 -5.36 14.98 1.05
N ILE A 17 -6.27 15.19 0.10
CA ILE A 17 -7.52 14.41 -0.02
C ILE A 17 -7.25 12.95 -0.39
N LYS A 18 -6.21 12.70 -1.20
CA LYS A 18 -5.84 11.35 -1.66
C LYS A 18 -4.93 10.60 -0.70
N SER A 19 -4.33 11.27 0.27
CA SER A 19 -3.49 10.61 1.28
C SER A 19 -4.33 9.65 2.13
N PRO A 20 -3.98 8.35 2.18
CA PRO A 20 -4.68 7.41 3.03
C PRO A 20 -4.50 7.78 4.51
N ARG A 21 -5.57 7.59 5.29
CA ARG A 21 -5.59 7.79 6.74
C ARG A 21 -5.60 6.42 7.40
N LEU A 22 -4.68 6.19 8.33
CA LEU A 22 -4.61 4.95 9.10
C LEU A 22 -5.53 5.07 10.33
N SER A 23 -6.26 4.01 10.62
CA SER A 23 -6.93 3.85 11.91
C SER A 23 -5.93 3.52 13.04
N GLU A 24 -6.32 3.75 14.30
CA GLU A 24 -5.46 3.53 15.48
C GLU A 24 -5.00 2.07 15.64
N ASN A 25 -5.77 1.11 15.13
CA ASN A 25 -5.48 -0.33 15.23
C ASN A 25 -4.88 -0.93 13.95
N GLU A 26 -4.51 -0.10 12.98
CA GLU A 26 -3.90 -0.58 11.74
C GLU A 26 -2.40 -0.86 11.91
N PRO A 27 -1.85 -1.80 11.11
CA PRO A 27 -0.41 -2.01 11.03
C PRO A 27 0.35 -0.71 10.69
N PRO A 28 1.62 -0.60 11.11
CA PRO A 28 2.42 0.58 10.82
C PRO A 28 2.56 0.79 9.30
N LEU A 29 2.30 2.01 8.84
CA LEU A 29 2.51 2.40 7.44
C LEU A 29 3.95 2.82 7.20
N VAL A 30 4.60 2.15 6.26
CA VAL A 30 5.94 2.49 5.81
C VAL A 30 5.92 3.92 5.23
N PRO A 31 6.74 4.85 5.75
CA PRO A 31 6.78 6.24 5.30
C PRO A 31 7.03 6.35 3.79
N TYR A 32 6.29 7.22 3.11
CA TYR A 32 6.33 7.41 1.66
C TYR A 32 6.28 8.90 1.31
N THR A 33 6.76 9.26 0.13
CA THR A 33 6.87 10.67 -0.30
C THR A 33 5.69 11.13 -1.14
N ILE A 34 5.17 10.30 -2.05
CA ILE A 34 4.14 10.69 -3.04
C ILE A 34 2.90 9.83 -2.81
N PRO A 35 1.74 10.36 -2.37
CA PRO A 35 0.57 9.52 -2.06
C PRO A 35 0.01 8.72 -3.23
N VAL A 36 0.03 9.26 -4.45
CA VAL A 36 -0.53 8.57 -5.64
C VAL A 36 0.28 7.35 -6.05
N ILE A 37 1.60 7.35 -5.79
CA ILE A 37 2.53 6.30 -6.22
C ILE A 37 2.96 5.45 -5.02
N GLY A 38 3.24 6.09 -3.89
CA GLY A 38 3.74 5.45 -2.68
C GLY A 38 5.00 4.64 -2.96
N HIS A 39 4.91 3.35 -2.67
CA HIS A 39 5.98 2.34 -2.79
C HIS A 39 5.93 1.56 -4.10
N THR A 40 5.07 1.94 -5.05
CA THR A 40 4.86 1.23 -6.31
C THR A 40 6.18 0.88 -7.01
N PHE A 41 7.07 1.85 -7.23
CA PHE A 41 8.34 1.56 -7.93
C PHE A 41 9.25 0.59 -7.17
N SER A 42 9.38 0.78 -5.85
CA SER A 42 10.16 -0.13 -5.01
C SER A 42 9.58 -1.54 -5.03
N TYR A 43 8.24 -1.64 -5.03
CA TYR A 43 7.52 -2.90 -5.11
C TYR A 43 7.70 -3.57 -6.48
N PHE A 44 7.67 -2.85 -7.60
CA PHE A 44 7.80 -3.47 -8.93
C PHE A 44 9.25 -3.79 -9.33
N PHE A 45 10.19 -2.91 -9.03
CA PHE A 45 11.56 -3.04 -9.52
C PHE A 45 12.53 -3.68 -8.51
N ASN A 46 12.16 -3.74 -7.23
CA ASN A 46 13.05 -4.26 -6.18
C ASN A 46 12.27 -4.88 -5.01
N THR A 47 11.26 -5.70 -5.32
CA THR A 47 10.32 -6.24 -4.33
C THR A 47 11.05 -6.93 -3.18
N GLU A 48 11.98 -7.83 -3.48
CA GLU A 48 12.61 -8.68 -2.46
C GLU A 48 13.40 -7.85 -1.45
N ASN A 49 14.28 -6.95 -1.90
CA ASN A 49 15.06 -6.13 -0.98
C ASN A 49 14.19 -5.09 -0.27
N PHE A 50 13.19 -4.53 -0.95
CA PHE A 50 12.26 -3.58 -0.35
C PHE A 50 11.48 -4.23 0.80
N ILE A 51 10.87 -5.39 0.55
CA ILE A 51 10.10 -6.12 1.57
C ILE A 51 11.01 -6.58 2.72
N LYS A 52 12.22 -7.08 2.44
CA LYS A 52 13.19 -7.45 3.50
C LYS A 52 13.58 -6.25 4.37
N LYS A 53 13.78 -5.08 3.76
CA LYS A 53 14.08 -3.84 4.50
C LYS A 53 12.89 -3.43 5.39
N CYS A 54 11.68 -3.43 4.83
CA CYS A 54 10.47 -3.11 5.59
C CYS A 54 10.27 -4.07 6.76
N LEU A 55 10.44 -5.36 6.53
CA LEU A 55 10.34 -6.39 7.56
C LEU A 55 11.33 -6.16 8.70
N LYS A 56 12.58 -5.79 8.37
CA LYS A 56 13.63 -5.50 9.36
C LYS A 56 13.34 -4.25 10.18
N GLU A 57 12.78 -3.21 9.56
CA GLU A 57 12.55 -1.91 10.21
C GLU A 57 11.21 -1.84 10.97
N TYR A 58 10.16 -2.49 10.47
CA TYR A 58 8.78 -2.34 10.96
C TYR A 58 8.17 -3.62 11.54
N GLY A 59 8.79 -4.80 11.33
CA GLY A 59 8.23 -6.08 11.76
C GLY A 59 7.05 -6.54 10.89
N GLU A 60 6.27 -7.53 11.37
CA GLU A 60 5.08 -8.06 10.71
C GLU A 60 3.85 -7.86 11.60
N PRO A 61 2.67 -7.49 11.06
CA PRO A 61 2.41 -7.01 9.70
C PRO A 61 2.79 -5.52 9.52
N PHE A 62 2.88 -5.06 8.27
CA PHE A 62 3.09 -3.64 7.96
C PHE A 62 2.29 -3.23 6.71
N ASN A 63 2.04 -1.93 6.59
CA ASN A 63 1.31 -1.34 5.48
C ASN A 63 2.25 -0.64 4.49
N ILE A 64 2.00 -0.80 3.20
CA ILE A 64 2.66 -0.08 2.10
C ILE A 64 1.60 0.54 1.18
N ILE A 65 1.98 1.51 0.34
CA ILE A 65 1.09 2.09 -0.66
C ILE A 65 1.50 1.61 -2.04
N ILE A 66 0.57 1.03 -2.77
CA ILE A 66 0.74 0.64 -4.17
C ILE A 66 -0.36 1.33 -4.97
N PHE A 67 -0.01 2.11 -5.98
CA PHE A 67 -0.92 2.94 -6.79
C PHE A 67 -1.92 3.76 -5.95
N GLY A 68 -1.46 4.32 -4.83
CA GLY A 68 -2.29 5.14 -3.94
C GLY A 68 -3.25 4.36 -3.05
N ARG A 69 -3.17 3.02 -3.05
CA ARG A 69 -3.94 2.16 -2.17
C ARG A 69 -3.07 1.60 -1.05
N VAL A 70 -3.59 1.61 0.18
CA VAL A 70 -2.95 0.93 1.32
C VAL A 70 -3.05 -0.58 1.11
N THR A 71 -1.91 -1.25 1.18
CA THR A 71 -1.76 -2.69 1.03
C THR A 71 -1.04 -3.22 2.26
N THR A 72 -1.68 -4.12 3.00
CA THR A 72 -1.07 -4.78 4.16
C THR A 72 -0.25 -5.97 3.69
N VAL A 73 1.03 -5.99 4.06
CA VAL A 73 1.93 -7.10 3.82
C VAL A 73 1.93 -7.99 5.07
N VAL A 74 1.63 -9.27 4.85
CA VAL A 74 1.59 -10.30 5.89
C VAL A 74 2.53 -11.45 5.53
N ALA A 75 3.10 -12.08 6.56
CA ALA A 75 3.86 -13.31 6.37
C ALA A 75 2.96 -14.51 6.02
N GLN A 76 3.58 -15.52 5.40
CA GLN A 76 2.91 -16.74 4.96
C GLN A 76 2.13 -17.46 6.08
N LYS A 77 2.62 -17.39 7.33
CA LYS A 77 1.96 -17.99 8.50
C LYS A 77 0.54 -17.46 8.76
N TYR A 78 0.21 -16.26 8.27
CA TYR A 78 -1.10 -15.62 8.44
C TYR A 78 -2.09 -15.93 7.30
N ILE A 79 -1.67 -16.68 6.27
CA ILE A 79 -2.55 -17.04 5.14
C ILE A 79 -3.83 -17.75 5.62
N PRO A 80 -3.80 -18.72 6.57
CA PRO A 80 -5.00 -19.38 7.05
C PRO A 80 -5.98 -18.40 7.69
N GLU A 81 -5.51 -17.44 8.48
CA GLU A 81 -6.33 -16.44 9.16
C GLU A 81 -6.95 -15.45 8.17
N VAL A 82 -6.16 -14.95 7.22
CA VAL A 82 -6.64 -14.02 6.17
C VAL A 82 -7.66 -14.71 5.26
N THR A 83 -7.39 -15.96 4.89
CA THR A 83 -8.30 -16.74 4.03
C THR A 83 -9.63 -17.04 4.71
N LYS A 84 -9.66 -17.23 6.03
CA LYS A 84 -10.89 -17.46 6.79
C LYS A 84 -11.79 -16.22 6.88
N ALA A 85 -11.26 -15.02 6.67
CA ALA A 85 -12.00 -13.76 6.69
C ALA A 85 -12.83 -13.56 5.40
N HIS A 86 -13.60 -14.57 4.99
CA HIS A 86 -14.32 -14.65 3.71
C HIS A 86 -15.31 -13.50 3.46
N GLU A 87 -15.80 -12.84 4.51
CA GLU A 87 -16.68 -11.67 4.38
C GLU A 87 -15.95 -10.45 3.81
N ASN A 88 -14.63 -10.35 4.02
CA ASN A 88 -13.81 -9.19 3.67
C ASN A 88 -12.65 -9.52 2.71
N PHE A 89 -12.42 -10.81 2.42
CA PHE A 89 -11.33 -11.28 1.57
C PHE A 89 -11.82 -12.39 0.63
N ASP A 90 -11.81 -12.10 -0.68
CA ASP A 90 -12.14 -13.08 -1.71
C ASP A 90 -10.87 -13.76 -2.25
N SER A 91 -10.58 -14.94 -1.73
CA SER A 91 -9.45 -15.75 -2.19
C SER A 91 -9.57 -16.21 -3.64
N PHE A 92 -10.79 -16.35 -4.17
CA PHE A 92 -10.99 -16.75 -5.57
C PHE A 92 -10.67 -15.60 -6.53
N GLU A 93 -11.00 -14.37 -6.16
CA GLU A 93 -10.61 -13.18 -6.93
C GLU A 93 -9.08 -13.07 -7.02
N VAL A 94 -8.37 -13.20 -5.90
CA VAL A 94 -6.90 -13.18 -5.86
C VAL A 94 -6.30 -14.28 -6.73
N LEU A 95 -6.83 -15.52 -6.64
CA LEU A 95 -6.35 -16.62 -7.47
C LEU A 95 -6.56 -16.36 -8.96
N LYS A 96 -7.70 -15.78 -9.35
CA LYS A 96 -8.02 -15.44 -10.73
C LYS A 96 -7.08 -14.36 -11.28
N GLU A 97 -6.74 -13.35 -10.48
CA GLU A 97 -5.74 -12.35 -10.86
C GLU A 97 -4.36 -12.99 -11.10
N VAL A 98 -3.90 -13.85 -10.20
CA VAL A 98 -2.59 -14.53 -10.32
C VAL A 98 -2.54 -15.42 -11.56
N ILE A 99 -3.61 -16.16 -11.86
CA ILE A 99 -3.68 -17.02 -13.05
C ILE A 99 -3.67 -16.19 -14.34
N ASN A 100 -4.39 -15.07 -14.37
CA ASN A 100 -4.46 -14.20 -15.55
C ASN A 100 -3.19 -13.38 -15.79
N LEU A 101 -2.32 -13.25 -14.78
CA LEU A 101 -1.01 -12.59 -14.88
C LEU A 101 0.10 -13.52 -15.43
N LYS A 102 -0.21 -14.79 -15.70
CA LYS A 102 0.73 -15.81 -16.21
C LYS A 102 0.43 -16.18 -17.66
#